data_AF-A0A673BED6-F1
#
_entry.id   AF-A0A673BED6-F1
#
_cell.length_a   1.000
_cell.length_b   1.000
_cell.length_c   1.000
_cell.angle_alpha   90.00
_cell.angle_beta   90.00
_cell.angle_gamma   90.00
#
_symmetry.space_group_name_H-M   'P 1'
#
loop_
_entity.id
_entity.type
_entity.pdbx_description
1 polymer ?
#
loop_
_entity_poly.entity_id
_entity_poly.type
_entity_poly.pdbx_seq_one_letter_code
_entity_poly.pdbx_strand_id
1 'polypeptide(L)' 'MVHTCVVAGCRNRRTPGTTLSFYRFPRDPERKQRWIAAVNREGWVPNDGSRLCSTHFISGRMLQLPTSNSLLQFI' A
#
# COMPACT_ATOMS: atom_id res chain seq x y z
N MET A 1 -15.74 -9.10 -5.02
CA MET A 1 -14.81 -8.06 -5.52
C MET A 1 -13.42 -8.30 -4.92
N VAL A 2 -12.41 -8.48 -5.77
CA VAL A 2 -11.02 -8.73 -5.34
C VAL A 2 -10.33 -7.39 -5.14
N HIS A 3 -9.83 -7.12 -3.94
CA HIS A 3 -8.99 -5.95 -3.68
C HIS A 3 -7.54 -6.36 -3.84
N THR A 4 -6.76 -5.60 -4.61
CA THR A 4 -5.34 -5.87 -4.85
C THR A 4 -4.53 -4.70 -4.31
N CYS A 5 -3.38 -4.98 -3.69
CA CYS A 5 -2.47 -3.93 -3.26
C CYS A 5 -1.90 -3.19 -4.47
N VAL A 6 -1.84 -1.85 -4.40
CA VAL A 6 -1.31 -1.00 -5.48
C VAL A 6 0.19 -0.73 -5.38
N VAL A 7 0.81 -1.07 -4.24
CA VAL A 7 2.23 -0.88 -3.99
C VAL A 7 3.05 -1.69 -4.98
N ALA A 8 4.05 -1.06 -5.61
CA ALA A 8 4.96 -1.73 -6.51
C ALA A 8 5.68 -2.88 -5.80
N GLY A 9 5.69 -4.07 -6.40
CA GLY A 9 6.27 -5.28 -5.80
C GLY A 9 5.36 -6.02 -4.83
N CYS A 10 4.22 -5.46 -4.43
CA CYS A 10 3.26 -6.17 -3.58
C CYS A 10 2.23 -6.93 -4.42
N ARG A 11 2.23 -8.27 -4.30
CA ARG A 11 1.27 -9.15 -4.99
C ARG A 11 0.08 -9.56 -4.11
N ASN A 12 -0.08 -8.92 -2.94
CA ASN A 12 -1.14 -9.24 -1.98
C ASN A 12 -2.51 -8.92 -2.57
N ARG A 13 -3.40 -9.92 -2.52
CA ARG A 13 -4.78 -9.86 -2.97
C ARG A 13 -5.69 -10.29 -1.83
N ARG A 14 -6.85 -9.66 -1.74
CA ARG A 14 -7.89 -10.01 -0.78
C ARG A 14 -8.38 -11.41 -1.11
N THR A 15 -7.94 -12.35 -0.31
CA THR A 15 -8.32 -13.76 -0.39
C THR A 15 -9.13 -14.10 0.87
N PRO A 16 -10.27 -14.81 0.73
CA PRO A 16 -11.03 -15.28 1.88
C PRO A 16 -10.12 -16.12 2.79
N GLY A 17 -10.12 -15.84 4.10
CA GLY A 17 -9.27 -16.53 5.08
C GLY A 17 -7.93 -15.87 5.39
N THR A 18 -7.59 -14.73 4.76
CA THR A 18 -6.39 -13.96 5.13
C THR A 18 -6.72 -12.82 6.09
N THR A 19 -5.85 -12.60 7.08
CA THR A 19 -5.92 -11.48 8.04
C THR A 19 -5.43 -10.15 7.43
N LEU A 20 -5.39 -10.05 6.10
CA LEU A 20 -4.92 -8.87 5.38
C LEU A 20 -6.04 -7.83 5.31
N SER A 21 -5.85 -6.70 5.99
CA SER A 21 -6.73 -5.54 5.89
C SER A 21 -6.34 -4.68 4.71
N PHE A 22 -7.33 -4.17 3.97
CA PHE A 22 -7.10 -3.30 2.82
C PHE A 22 -7.61 -1.90 3.13
N TYR A 23 -6.69 -0.93 3.18
CA TYR A 23 -6.97 0.47 3.49
C TYR A 23 -7.24 1.27 2.21
N ARG A 24 -8.18 2.21 2.30
CA ARG A 24 -8.46 3.20 1.25
C ARG A 24 -7.48 4.36 1.36
N PHE A 25 -7.28 5.07 0.26
CA PHE A 25 -6.58 6.35 0.31
C PHE A 25 -7.33 7.32 1.22
N PRO A 26 -6.60 8.11 2.04
CA PRO A 26 -7.21 9.14 2.85
C PRO A 26 -7.85 10.23 1.98
N ARG A 27 -8.88 10.89 2.52
CA ARG A 27 -9.53 12.03 1.88
C ARG A 27 -8.64 13.28 1.92
N ASP A 28 -7.74 13.36 2.90
CA ASP A 28 -6.76 14.43 3.05
C ASP A 28 -5.77 14.43 1.87
N PRO A 29 -5.67 15.55 1.12
CA PRO A 29 -4.84 15.61 -0.08
C PRO A 29 -3.35 15.43 0.24
N GLU A 30 -2.85 16.01 1.34
CA GLU A 30 -1.45 15.89 1.75
C GLU A 30 -1.07 14.44 2.09
N ARG A 31 -1.91 13.75 2.88
CA ARG A 31 -1.67 12.34 3.22
C ARG A 31 -1.80 11.45 1.99
N LYS A 32 -2.75 11.75 1.10
CA LYS A 32 -2.93 11.05 -0.18
C LYS A 32 -1.69 11.21 -1.05
N GLN A 33 -1.13 12.41 -1.16
CA GLN A 33 0.12 12.66 -1.89
C GLN A 33 1.30 11.89 -1.29
N ARG A 34 1.45 11.85 0.04
CA ARG A 34 2.49 11.04 0.68
C ARG A 34 2.34 9.55 0.37
N TRP A 35 1.11 9.04 0.33
CA TRP A 35 0.86 7.65 -0.04
C TRP A 35 1.16 7.38 -1.52
N ILE A 36 0.80 8.29 -2.42
CA ILE A 36 1.13 8.21 -3.85
C ILE A 36 2.64 8.21 -4.05
N ALA A 37 3.35 9.13 -3.39
CA ALA A 37 4.80 9.23 -3.43
C ALA A 37 5.47 7.95 -2.89
N ALA A 38 4.93 7.36 -1.82
CA ALA A 38 5.44 6.12 -1.24
C ALA A 38 5.12 4.86 -2.07
N VAL A 39 4.07 4.88 -2.90
CA VAL A 39 3.85 3.84 -3.93
C VAL A 39 4.90 3.94 -5.05
N ASN A 40 5.50 5.12 -5.23
CA ASN A 40 6.57 5.43 -6.17
C ASN A 40 6.36 4.80 -7.57
N ARG A 41 5.16 5.00 -8.11
CA ARG A 41 4.79 4.48 -9.43
C ARG A 41 4.58 5.65 -10.39
N GLU A 42 5.53 5.82 -11.31
CA GLU A 42 5.48 6.86 -12.33
C GLU A 42 4.22 6.71 -13.20
N GLY A 43 3.54 7.83 -13.45
CA GLY A 43 2.33 7.88 -14.28
C GLY A 43 1.10 7.21 -13.70
N TRP A 44 1.12 6.77 -12.42
CA TRP A 44 -0.02 6.10 -11.80
C TRP A 44 -0.84 7.03 -10.91
N VAL A 45 -2.16 7.02 -11.12
CA VAL A 45 -3.13 7.78 -10.33
C VAL A 45 -4.01 6.82 -9.54
N PRO A 46 -4.15 6.99 -8.21
CA PRO A 46 -5.05 6.16 -7.41
C PRO A 46 -6.51 6.40 -7.83
N ASN A 47 -7.21 5.31 -8.13
CA ASN A 47 -8.64 5.27 -8.38
C ASN A 47 -9.39 4.90 -7.07
N ASP A 48 -10.73 5.00 -7.06
CA ASP A 48 -11.57 4.58 -5.95
C ASP A 48 -11.40 3.10 -5.59
N GLY A 49 -10.97 2.27 -6.54
CA GLY A 49 -10.62 0.86 -6.32
C GLY A 49 -9.22 0.63 -5.75
N SER A 50 -8.37 1.66 -5.68
CA SER A 50 -6.99 1.54 -5.23
C SER A 50 -6.92 1.38 -3.71
N ARG A 51 -6.23 0.32 -3.27
CA ARG A 51 -6.11 -0.08 -1.87
C ARG A 51 -4.69 -0.49 -1.53
N LEU A 52 -4.29 -0.29 -0.28
CA LEU A 52 -3.01 -0.76 0.26
C LEU A 52 -3.28 -1.80 1.34
N CYS A 53 -2.49 -2.89 1.37
CA CYS A 53 -2.64 -3.92 2.40
C CYS A 53 -1.97 -3.51 3.73
N SER A 54 -2.45 -4.06 4.84
CA SER A 54 -1.99 -3.79 6.20
C SER A 54 -0.50 -4.03 6.42
N THR A 55 0.14 -4.89 5.63
CA THR A 55 1.58 -5.16 5.70
C THR A 55 2.43 -3.92 5.39
N HIS A 56 1.89 -2.92 4.70
CA HIS A 56 2.60 -1.66 4.43
C HIS A 56 2.36 -0.59 5.50
N PHE A 57 1.51 -0.89 6.49
CA PHE A 57 1.21 -0.01 7.60
C PHE A 57 1.80 -0.62 8.87
N ILE A 58 2.91 -0.07 9.34
CA ILE A 58 3.45 -0.40 10.65
C ILE A 58 2.99 0.69 11.61
N SER A 59 2.15 0.33 12.57
CA SER A 59 1.61 1.23 13.59
C SER A 59 0.91 2.49 13.02
N GLY A 60 0.22 2.35 11.89
CA GLY A 60 -0.52 3.45 11.25
C GLY A 60 0.34 4.40 10.41
N ARG A 61 1.66 4.16 10.29
CA ARG A 61 2.54 4.86 9.36
C ARG A 61 2.87 3.99 8.16
N MET A 62 2.70 4.57 6.98
CA MET A 62 3.18 3.98 5.74
C MET A 62 4.70 4.13 5.73
N LEU A 63 5.43 3.03 5.85
CA LEU A 63 6.87 3.07 5.66
C LEU A 63 7.11 3.34 4.17
N GLN A 64 7.90 4.37 3.87
CA GLN A 64 8.43 4.59 2.53
C GLN A 64 9.40 3.44 2.28
N LEU A 65 8.91 2.34 1.72
CA LEU A 65 9.78 1.25 1.31
C LEU A 65 10.47 1.72 0.03
N PRO A 66 11.80 1.92 0.03
CA PRO A 66 12.52 2.11 -1.21
C PRO A 66 12.39 0.80 -1.99
N THR A 67 12.08 0.95 -3.27
CA THR A 67 12.04 -0.11 -4.27
C THR A 67 13.32 -0.92 -4.26
N SER A 68 13.35 -2.05 -3.56
CA SER A 68 14.14 -3.22 -3.89
C SER A 68 13.80 -4.33 -2.90
N ASN A 69 13.89 -5.57 -3.35
CA ASN A 69 14.00 -6.75 -2.50
C ASN A 69 14.80 -6.44 -1.23
N SER A 70 14.15 -6.38 -0.08
CA SER A 70 14.81 -6.54 1.21
C SER A 70 13.82 -7.16 2.18
N LEU A 71 13.91 -8.48 2.24
CA LEU A 71 13.92 -9.19 3.51
C LEU A 71 14.57 -8.30 4.57
N LEU A 72 13.94 -8.19 5.74
CA LEU A 72 14.51 -7.61 6.96
C LEU A 72 14.61 -6.08 6.99
N GLN A 73 13.56 -5.44 7.53
CA GLN A 73 13.79 -4.35 8.47
C GLN A 73 12.62 -4.28 9.43
N PHE A 74 12.59 -5.22 10.36
CA PHE A 74 12.68 -4.97 11.80
C PHE A 74 12.89 -6.35 12.46
N ILE A 75 14.15 -6.58 12.86
CA ILE A 75 14.62 -7.65 13.76
C ILE A 75 14.78 -9.05 13.12
#